data_AF-A0A946EKV8-F1
#
_entry.id   AF-A0A946EKV8-F1
#
_cell.length_a   1.000
_cell.length_b   1.000
_cell.length_c   1.000
_cell.angle_alpha   90.00
_cell.angle_beta   90.00
_cell.angle_gamma   90.00
#
_symmetry.space_group_name_H-M   'P 1'
#
loop_
_entity.id
_entity.type
_entity.pdbx_description
1 polymer ?
#
loop_
_entity_poly.entity_id
_entity_poly.type
_entity_poly.pdbx_seq_one_letter_code
_entity_poly.pdbx_strand_id
1 'polypeptide(L)'
;MSEVSFAVTAGTTYMVQLGRSQGPGGTGTLEISLSTFRRGDANDSGEFEGIADAMALLNYLFSSSEHTCIDALDSNDDGQIDIGDAYYLLHYQFSGGEAPPAPGLGNCGVDPTDDALDCESYESCG
;
A
#
# COMPACT_ATOMS: atom_id res chain seq x y z
N MET A 1 -8.38 -11.34 -4.20
CA MET A 1 -9.70 -11.66 -3.58
C MET A 1 -9.49 -11.55 -2.08
N SER A 2 -10.17 -10.64 -1.38
CA SER A 2 -9.94 -10.49 0.07
C SER A 2 -10.55 -11.69 0.82
N GLU A 3 -9.70 -12.55 1.39
CA GLU A 3 -10.10 -13.73 2.16
C GLU A 3 -9.47 -13.66 3.56
N VAL A 4 -10.26 -13.86 4.60
CA VAL A 4 -9.76 -14.11 5.96
C VAL A 4 -9.80 -15.62 6.17
N SER A 5 -8.65 -16.29 6.03
CA SER A 5 -8.53 -17.74 6.17
C SER A 5 -7.90 -18.15 7.50
N PHE A 6 -8.39 -19.23 8.09
CA PHE A 6 -7.87 -19.79 9.34
C PHE A 6 -7.50 -21.26 9.08
N ALA A 7 -6.21 -21.61 9.20
CA ALA A 7 -5.78 -22.99 9.07
C ALA A 7 -6.27 -23.82 10.26
N VAL A 8 -7.06 -24.86 9.99
CA VAL A 8 -7.64 -25.75 11.01
C VAL A 8 -7.29 -27.20 10.74
N THR A 9 -7.02 -27.97 11.80
CA THR A 9 -6.87 -29.42 11.71
C THR A 9 -8.26 -30.05 11.78
N ALA A 10 -8.55 -31.01 10.90
CA ALA A 10 -9.84 -31.70 10.87
C ALA A 10 -10.15 -32.35 12.24
N GLY A 11 -11.30 -32.03 12.84
CA GLY A 11 -11.83 -32.74 14.01
C GLY A 11 -12.21 -31.90 15.23
N THR A 12 -12.07 -30.57 15.22
CA THR A 12 -12.52 -29.71 16.32
C THR A 12 -13.38 -28.53 15.86
N THR A 13 -14.34 -28.13 16.69
CA THR A 13 -15.03 -26.83 16.57
C THR A 13 -14.08 -25.73 17.03
N TYR A 14 -13.87 -24.71 16.20
CA TYR A 14 -13.05 -23.54 16.53
C TYR A 14 -13.97 -22.34 16.80
N MET A 15 -13.71 -21.63 17.88
CA MET A 15 -14.36 -20.36 18.20
C MET A 15 -13.41 -19.23 17.82
N VAL A 16 -13.77 -18.41 16.82
CA VAL A 16 -13.04 -17.18 16.51
C VAL A 16 -13.65 -16.06 17.36
N GLN A 17 -12.91 -15.60 18.37
CA GLN A 17 -13.37 -14.54 19.26
C GLN A 17 -12.82 -13.18 18.81
N LEU A 18 -13.68 -12.35 18.22
CA LEU A 18 -13.34 -11.02 17.69
C LEU A 18 -13.31 -9.91 18.76
N GLY A 19 -13.57 -10.23 20.03
CA GLY A 19 -13.61 -9.26 21.13
C GLY A 19 -14.06 -9.86 22.46
N ARG A 20 -14.01 -9.09 23.55
CA ARG A 20 -14.46 -9.48 24.91
C ARG A 20 -15.39 -8.43 25.49
N SER A 21 -16.63 -8.80 25.80
CA SER A 21 -17.61 -7.94 26.48
C SER A 21 -17.67 -8.31 27.97
N GLN A 22 -17.56 -7.33 28.88
CA GLN A 22 -17.86 -7.50 30.31
C GLN A 22 -19.28 -7.03 30.69
N GLY A 23 -20.13 -6.70 29.72
CA GLY A 23 -21.51 -6.21 29.92
C GLY A 23 -22.59 -7.20 29.46
N PRO A 24 -23.89 -6.89 29.67
CA PRO A 24 -24.97 -7.62 29.02
C PRO A 24 -24.73 -7.52 27.50
N GLY A 25 -24.65 -8.66 26.80
CA GLY A 25 -24.13 -8.74 25.43
C GLY A 25 -24.62 -7.63 24.49
N GLY A 26 -23.76 -7.19 23.59
CA GLY A 26 -24.03 -6.14 22.62
C GLY A 26 -23.58 -6.52 21.21
N THR A 27 -24.00 -5.73 20.22
CA THR A 27 -23.51 -5.82 18.83
C THR A 27 -22.26 -4.95 18.67
N GLY A 28 -21.24 -5.47 17.98
CA GLY A 28 -20.07 -4.71 17.55
C GLY A 28 -19.80 -4.97 16.07
N THR A 29 -19.21 -4.00 15.38
CA THR A 29 -18.83 -4.10 13.97
C THR A 29 -17.32 -4.32 13.87
N LEU A 30 -16.90 -5.24 13.01
CA LEU A 30 -15.52 -5.38 12.58
C LEU A 30 -15.40 -4.71 11.21
N GLU A 31 -14.70 -3.59 11.16
CA GLU A 31 -14.37 -2.90 9.90
C GLU A 31 -13.03 -3.41 9.40
N ILE A 32 -12.98 -3.91 8.17
CA ILE A 32 -11.76 -4.25 7.45
C ILE A 32 -11.67 -3.27 6.29
N SER A 33 -10.78 -2.29 6.40
CA SER A 33 -10.47 -1.35 5.33
C SER A 33 -9.18 -1.76 4.65
N LEU A 34 -9.17 -1.72 3.32
CA LEU A 34 -7.95 -1.75 2.54
C LEU A 34 -7.47 -0.30 2.42
N SER A 35 -6.20 -0.08 2.71
CA SER A 35 -5.59 1.22 2.48
C SER A 35 -5.55 1.48 0.99
N THR A 36 -5.86 2.73 0.62
CA THR A 36 -5.77 3.17 -0.76
C THR A 36 -4.63 4.15 -0.90
N PHE A 37 -3.92 4.09 -2.01
CA PHE A 37 -2.80 4.96 -2.30
C PHE A 37 -2.78 5.31 -3.79
N ARG A 38 -1.81 6.12 -4.19
CA ARG A 38 -1.47 6.37 -5.59
C ARG A 38 -0.07 5.83 -5.86
N ARG A 39 0.04 4.88 -6.78
CA ARG A 39 1.31 4.30 -7.16
C ARG A 39 2.17 5.36 -7.85
N GLY A 40 3.39 5.56 -7.35
CA GLY A 40 4.35 6.53 -7.86
C GLY A 40 4.22 7.96 -7.29
N ASP A 41 3.34 8.18 -6.30
CA ASP A 41 3.29 9.40 -5.48
C ASP A 41 3.93 9.09 -4.12
N ALA A 42 5.25 8.96 -4.16
CA ALA A 42 6.12 8.50 -3.07
C ALA A 42 6.38 9.58 -2.02
N ASN A 43 5.98 10.83 -2.28
CA ASN A 43 6.06 11.91 -1.31
C ASN A 43 4.71 12.18 -0.61
N ASP A 44 3.68 11.38 -0.89
CA ASP A 44 2.30 11.53 -0.38
C ASP A 44 1.79 12.97 -0.52
N SER A 45 2.02 13.55 -1.70
CA SER A 45 1.59 14.92 -2.03
C SER A 45 0.17 14.98 -2.59
N GLY A 46 -0.32 13.85 -3.12
CA GLY A 46 -1.58 13.75 -3.83
C GLY A 46 -1.47 14.19 -5.29
N GLU A 47 -0.28 14.46 -5.80
CA GLU A 47 0.01 14.81 -7.18
C GLU A 47 1.25 14.06 -7.67
N PHE A 48 1.30 13.72 -8.96
CA PHE A 48 2.53 13.17 -9.52
C PHE A 48 3.55 14.27 -9.75
N GLU A 49 4.68 14.18 -9.06
CA GLU A 49 5.80 15.09 -9.09
C GLU A 49 7.11 14.31 -9.26
N GLY A 50 7.33 13.68 -10.43
CA GLY A 50 8.33 12.62 -10.58
C GLY A 50 9.76 12.87 -10.04
N ILE A 51 10.24 14.13 -9.96
CA ILE A 51 11.49 14.44 -9.24
C ILE A 51 11.33 14.34 -7.72
N ALA A 52 10.28 14.95 -7.17
CA ALA A 52 10.01 14.95 -5.74
C ALA A 52 9.68 13.54 -5.24
N ASP A 53 8.90 12.78 -6.02
CA ASP A 53 8.60 11.36 -5.73
C ASP A 53 9.87 10.51 -5.73
N ALA A 54 10.69 10.61 -6.78
CA ALA A 54 11.96 9.89 -6.84
C ALA A 54 12.89 10.29 -5.68
N MET A 55 12.90 11.55 -5.27
CA MET A 55 13.68 12.00 -4.11
C MET A 55 13.16 11.41 -2.79
N ALA A 56 11.85 11.38 -2.58
CA ALA A 56 11.24 10.78 -1.38
C ALA A 56 11.59 9.29 -1.27
N LEU A 57 11.46 8.56 -2.38
CA LEU A 57 11.87 7.16 -2.48
C LEU A 57 13.36 6.96 -2.20
N LEU A 58 14.24 7.77 -2.79
CA LEU A 58 15.68 7.65 -2.56
C LEU A 58 16.06 7.98 -1.10
N ASN A 59 15.32 8.87 -0.44
CA ASN A 59 15.50 9.13 0.99
C ASN A 59 15.07 7.94 1.85
N TYR A 60 14.00 7.23 1.47
CA TYR A 60 13.64 5.96 2.12
C TYR A 60 14.79 4.94 1.99
N LEU A 61 15.32 4.74 0.78
CA LEU A 61 16.37 3.76 0.51
C LEU A 61 17.70 4.06 1.20
N PHE A 62 18.12 5.34 1.23
CA PHE A 62 19.50 5.70 1.58
C PHE A 62 19.65 6.61 2.80
N SER A 63 18.56 7.20 3.28
CA SER A 63 18.58 8.16 4.40
C SER A 63 17.81 7.66 5.62
N SER A 64 17.38 6.39 5.64
CA SER A 64 16.57 5.80 6.73
C SER A 64 15.29 6.60 7.02
N SER A 65 14.73 7.28 6.01
CA SER A 65 13.44 7.93 6.15
C SER A 65 12.36 6.88 6.26
N GLU A 66 11.50 6.99 7.28
CA GLU A 66 10.33 6.12 7.41
C GLU A 66 9.28 6.51 6.37
N HIS A 67 8.54 5.52 5.90
CA HIS A 67 7.41 5.69 4.99
C HIS A 67 6.30 4.75 5.43
N THR A 68 5.06 5.24 5.46
CA THR A 68 3.90 4.48 5.96
C THR A 68 3.14 3.75 4.88
N CYS A 69 3.44 4.05 3.61
CA CYS A 69 2.84 3.38 2.46
C CYS A 69 3.91 2.85 1.53
N ILE A 70 4.29 1.58 1.70
CA ILE A 70 5.41 1.01 0.95
C ILE A 70 5.02 0.77 -0.51
N ASP A 71 3.75 0.45 -0.81
CA ASP A 71 3.28 0.28 -2.20
C ASP A 71 3.36 1.56 -3.03
N ALA A 72 3.29 2.74 -2.40
CA ALA A 72 3.49 4.01 -3.11
C ALA A 72 4.94 4.19 -3.59
N LEU A 73 5.90 3.52 -2.94
CA LEU A 73 7.30 3.52 -3.33
C LEU A 73 7.58 2.54 -4.48
N ASP A 74 6.84 1.43 -4.56
CA ASP A 74 6.94 0.45 -5.66
C ASP A 74 6.27 1.02 -6.92
N SER A 75 7.03 1.81 -7.65
CA SER A 75 6.54 2.61 -8.77
C SER A 75 6.37 1.80 -10.04
N ASN A 76 7.14 0.70 -10.15
CA ASN A 76 7.10 -0.20 -11.30
C ASN A 76 6.27 -1.48 -11.03
N ASP A 77 5.73 -1.65 -9.81
CA ASP A 77 4.85 -2.74 -9.39
C ASP A 77 5.54 -4.12 -9.52
N ASP A 78 6.82 -4.20 -9.12
CA ASP A 78 7.62 -5.43 -9.20
C ASP A 78 7.80 -6.17 -7.86
N GLY A 79 7.23 -5.62 -6.79
CA GLY A 79 7.23 -6.17 -5.43
C GLY A 79 8.53 -5.89 -4.66
N GLN A 80 9.40 -5.02 -5.17
CA GLN A 80 10.64 -4.61 -4.51
C GLN A 80 10.79 -3.10 -4.53
N ILE A 81 11.28 -2.53 -3.42
CA ILE A 81 11.66 -1.11 -3.38
C ILE A 81 13.15 -0.99 -3.66
N ASP A 82 13.49 -0.46 -4.84
CA ASP A 82 14.88 -0.22 -5.21
C ASP A 82 15.08 1.01 -6.12
N ILE A 83 16.28 1.17 -6.68
CA ILE A 83 16.61 2.33 -7.53
C ILE A 83 15.89 2.30 -8.89
N GLY A 84 15.36 1.14 -9.28
CA GLY A 84 14.55 0.92 -10.46
C GLY A 84 13.24 1.70 -10.41
N ASP A 85 12.63 1.83 -9.24
CA ASP A 85 11.44 2.64 -9.02
C ASP A 85 11.68 4.12 -9.30
N ALA A 86 12.75 4.68 -8.73
CA ALA A 86 13.14 6.07 -8.98
C ALA A 86 13.43 6.31 -10.46
N TYR A 87 14.10 5.36 -11.13
CA TYR A 87 14.30 5.41 -12.57
C TYR A 87 12.97 5.37 -13.33
N TYR A 88 12.03 4.51 -12.93
CA TYR A 88 10.73 4.34 -13.57
C TYR A 88 9.94 5.65 -13.58
N LEU A 89 9.86 6.33 -12.43
CA LEU A 89 9.19 7.64 -12.29
C LEU A 89 9.83 8.71 -13.18
N LEU A 90 11.17 8.81 -13.16
CA LEU A 90 11.89 9.81 -13.96
C LEU A 90 11.83 9.50 -15.46
N HIS A 91 11.82 8.22 -15.84
CA HIS A 91 11.67 7.78 -17.21
C HIS A 91 10.28 8.12 -17.76
N TYR A 92 9.22 7.91 -16.98
CA TYR A 92 7.87 8.39 -17.30
C TYR A 92 7.84 9.92 -17.46
N GLN A 93 8.36 10.66 -16.48
CA GLN A 93 8.31 12.13 -16.45
C GLN A 93 9.05 12.80 -17.61
N PHE A 94 10.24 12.29 -17.99
CA PHE A 94 11.14 12.99 -18.92
C PHE A 94 11.33 12.30 -20.27
N SER A 95 11.12 10.99 -20.35
CA SER A 95 11.48 10.20 -21.53
C SER A 95 10.28 9.51 -22.18
N GLY A 96 9.07 9.72 -21.66
CA GLY A 96 7.85 9.12 -22.20
C GLY A 96 7.76 7.62 -21.90
N GLY A 97 8.27 7.19 -20.74
CA GLY A 97 8.04 5.84 -20.21
C GLY A 97 6.56 5.53 -20.00
N GLU A 98 6.26 4.30 -19.60
CA GLU A 98 4.91 3.91 -19.19
C GLU A 98 4.56 4.60 -17.86
N ALA A 99 3.29 4.96 -17.68
CA ALA A 99 2.83 5.49 -16.40
C ALA A 99 2.88 4.38 -15.33
N PRO A 100 3.04 4.72 -14.03
CA PRO A 100 2.86 3.76 -12.95
C PRO A 100 1.59 2.94 -13.10
N PRO A 101 1.68 1.60 -12.91
CA PRO A 101 0.54 0.71 -12.93
C PRO A 101 -0.57 1.11 -11.94
N ALA A 102 -1.72 0.43 -12.01
CA ALA A 102 -2.78 0.66 -11.04
C ALA A 102 -2.27 0.41 -9.59
N PRO A 103 -2.71 1.20 -8.58
CA PRO A 103 -3.59 2.35 -8.62
C PRO A 103 -2.83 3.62 -9.04
N GLY A 104 -2.76 3.88 -10.35
CA GLY A 104 -1.81 4.83 -10.92
C GLY A 104 -2.09 6.28 -10.55
N LEU A 105 -1.26 7.18 -11.09
CA LEU A 105 -1.12 8.60 -10.71
C LEU A 105 -2.39 9.42 -10.44
N GLY A 106 -3.52 9.08 -11.07
CA GLY A 106 -4.74 9.89 -11.06
C GLY A 106 -5.81 9.46 -10.06
N ASN A 107 -5.73 8.26 -9.49
CA ASN A 107 -6.80 7.74 -8.63
C ASN A 107 -6.22 6.99 -7.45
N CYS A 108 -6.75 7.30 -6.26
CA CYS A 108 -6.58 6.45 -5.10
C CYS A 108 -7.21 5.08 -5.37
N GLY A 109 -6.50 4.02 -5.04
CA GLY A 109 -6.99 2.66 -5.15
C GLY A 109 -6.18 1.71 -4.29
N VAL A 110 -6.67 0.48 -4.19
CA VAL A 110 -5.95 -0.62 -3.56
C VAL A 110 -4.91 -1.17 -4.51
N ASP A 111 -3.90 -1.84 -3.99
CA ASP A 111 -2.97 -2.61 -4.81
C ASP A 111 -3.74 -3.73 -5.55
N PRO A 112 -3.76 -3.76 -6.89
CA PRO A 112 -4.36 -4.86 -7.64
C PRO A 112 -3.44 -6.09 -7.74
N THR A 113 -2.16 -5.98 -7.39
CA THR A 113 -1.19 -7.07 -7.37
C THR A 113 -1.04 -7.61 -5.95
N ASP A 114 -0.77 -8.91 -5.86
CA ASP A 114 -0.51 -9.57 -4.57
C ASP A 114 1.01 -9.61 -4.36
N ASP A 115 1.51 -8.92 -3.34
CA ASP A 115 2.90 -9.02 -2.89
C ASP A 115 3.02 -8.94 -1.34
N ALA A 116 4.22 -8.62 -0.83
CA ALA A 116 4.49 -8.51 0.60
C ALA A 116 4.60 -7.04 1.08
N LEU A 117 4.46 -6.10 0.16
CA LEU A 117 4.38 -4.68 0.44
C LEU A 117 2.95 -4.36 0.91
N ASP A 118 2.83 -3.27 1.66
CA ASP A 118 1.54 -2.83 2.18
C ASP A 118 1.57 -1.32 2.39
N CYS A 119 0.38 -0.75 2.52
CA CYS A 119 0.19 0.63 2.94
C CYS A 119 -0.55 0.70 4.27
N GLU A 120 0.17 1.06 5.33
CA GLU A 120 -0.45 1.28 6.65
C GLU A 120 -1.26 2.59 6.67
N SER A 121 -0.71 3.66 6.09
CA SER A 121 -1.40 4.95 5.94
C SER A 121 -0.90 5.76 4.75
N TYR A 122 -1.82 6.46 4.10
CA TYR A 122 -1.56 7.34 2.97
C TYR A 122 -2.54 8.52 2.99
N GLU A 123 -2.05 9.69 3.43
CA GLU A 123 -2.88 10.84 3.81
C GLU A 123 -3.63 11.41 2.60
N SER A 124 -3.03 11.35 1.41
CA SER A 124 -3.63 11.89 0.19
C SER A 124 -4.82 11.09 -0.34
N CYS A 125 -5.12 9.94 0.26
CA CYS A 125 -6.26 9.09 -0.09
C CYS A 125 -7.27 8.84 1.03
N GLY A 126 -7.09 9.43 2.21
CA GLY A 126 -8.12 9.54 3.26
C GLY A 126 -7.84 8.80 4.55
#